data_AF-A0A931HLU1-F1
#
_entry.id   AF-A0A931HLU1-F1
#
_cell.length_a   1.000
_cell.length_b   1.000
_cell.length_c   1.000
_cell.angle_alpha   90.00
_cell.angle_beta   90.00
_cell.angle_gamma   90.00
#
_symmetry.space_group_name_H-M   'P 1'
#
loop_
_entity.id
_entity.type
_entity.pdbx_description
1 polymer ?
#
loop_
_entity_poly.entity_id
_entity_poly.type
_entity_poly.pdbx_seq_one_letter_code
_entity_poly.pdbx_strand_id
1 'polypeptide(L)'
;MDSRDERVRNRKAARRADRALCPVPVAEALGLRVAKVAAAMRWHGIEGPLDVATARRWLRGLEPIPDWCAELLAEAAARSAQRAARKRNEQIEFEHTLLLRIARVYRLLENGNRRRFRDADMDIVTDVALAAWRELMRGVDPSALSNGELRALRLCAIDPEHPEG
;
A
#
# COMPACT_ATOMS: atom_id res chain seq x y z
N MET A 1 -31.01 -28.37 11.47
CA MET A 1 -31.23 -26.91 11.53
C MET A 1 -29.88 -26.29 11.89
N ASP A 2 -29.35 -25.47 10.98
CA ASP A 2 -27.92 -25.41 10.68
C ASP A 2 -27.13 -24.44 11.59
N SER A 3 -26.00 -24.89 12.16
CA SER A 3 -25.15 -24.15 13.12
C SER A 3 -24.67 -22.79 12.56
N ARG A 4 -24.65 -22.66 11.24
CA ARG A 4 -24.31 -21.41 10.54
C ARG A 4 -25.37 -20.32 10.72
N ASP A 5 -26.65 -20.67 10.70
CA ASP A 5 -27.75 -19.70 10.81
C ASP A 5 -27.83 -19.08 12.21
N GLU A 6 -27.59 -19.90 13.23
CA GLU A 6 -27.52 -19.45 14.63
C GLU A 6 -26.36 -18.46 14.84
N ARG A 7 -25.17 -18.78 14.31
CA ARG A 7 -24.01 -17.87 14.36
C ARG A 7 -24.31 -16.53 13.68
N VAL A 8 -25.00 -16.53 12.54
CA VAL A 8 -25.37 -15.30 11.82
C VAL A 8 -26.37 -14.48 12.63
N ARG A 9 -27.39 -15.10 13.23
CA ARG A 9 -28.37 -14.41 14.09
C ARG A 9 -27.69 -13.80 15.31
N ASN A 10 -26.86 -14.56 16.01
CA ASN A 10 -26.12 -14.08 17.18
C ASN A 10 -25.21 -12.89 16.82
N ARG A 11 -24.53 -12.95 15.68
CA ARG A 11 -23.70 -11.84 15.19
C ARG A 11 -24.51 -10.59 14.86
N LYS A 12 -25.70 -10.74 14.28
CA LYS A 12 -26.60 -9.60 14.00
C LYS A 12 -27.12 -8.98 15.30
N ALA A 13 -27.51 -9.79 16.28
CA ALA A 13 -27.96 -9.31 17.60
C ALA A 13 -26.85 -8.54 18.32
N ALA A 14 -25.62 -9.09 18.36
CA ALA A 14 -24.47 -8.41 18.95
C ALA A 14 -24.19 -7.06 18.29
N ARG A 15 -24.22 -6.99 16.95
CA ARG A 15 -24.05 -5.72 16.22
C ARG A 15 -25.14 -4.70 16.53
N ARG A 16 -26.38 -5.14 16.75
CA ARG A 16 -27.48 -4.25 17.15
C ARG A 16 -27.26 -3.71 18.55
N ALA A 17 -26.88 -4.56 19.50
CA ALA A 17 -26.55 -4.16 20.86
C ALA A 17 -25.37 -3.17 20.89
N ASP A 18 -24.30 -3.44 20.13
CA ASP A 18 -23.16 -2.54 20.03
C ASP A 18 -23.55 -1.17 19.46
N ARG A 19 -24.44 -1.13 18.46
CA ARG A 19 -24.95 0.13 17.88
C ARG A 19 -25.92 0.88 18.77
N ALA A 20 -26.62 0.18 19.66
CA ALA A 20 -27.47 0.81 20.66
C ALA A 20 -26.62 1.55 21.71
N LEU A 21 -25.46 0.98 22.08
CA LEU A 21 -24.55 1.60 23.04
C LEU A 21 -23.62 2.65 22.39
N CYS A 22 -23.10 2.35 21.20
CA CYS A 22 -22.26 3.25 20.42
C CYS A 22 -22.88 3.43 19.02
N PRO A 23 -23.69 4.48 18.81
CA PRO A 23 -24.20 4.81 17.49
C PRO A 23 -23.09 4.96 16.46
N VAL A 24 -23.35 4.57 15.21
CA VAL A 24 -22.36 4.65 14.12
C VAL A 24 -21.73 6.05 13.98
N PRO A 25 -22.51 7.15 14.03
CA PRO A 25 -21.92 8.49 13.89
C PRO A 25 -20.93 8.86 15.01
N VAL A 26 -21.07 8.26 16.20
CA VAL A 26 -20.14 8.46 17.31
C VAL A 26 -18.82 7.76 17.02
N ALA A 27 -18.89 6.49 16.61
CA ALA A 27 -17.72 5.72 16.24
C ALA A 27 -16.97 6.38 15.07
N GLU A 28 -17.70 6.90 14.09
CA GLU A 28 -17.14 7.68 12.97
C GLU A 28 -16.48 8.96 13.45
N ALA A 29 -17.11 9.73 14.34
CA ALA A 29 -16.51 10.93 14.91
C ALA A 29 -15.18 10.61 15.62
N LEU A 30 -15.13 9.50 16.38
CA LEU A 30 -13.93 9.05 17.08
C LEU A 30 -12.89 8.37 16.15
N GLY A 31 -13.23 8.07 14.89
CA GLY A 31 -12.36 7.31 13.99
C GLY A 31 -12.16 5.85 14.42
N LEU A 32 -13.11 5.27 15.16
CA LEU A 32 -13.03 3.95 15.77
C LEU A 32 -14.11 3.01 15.25
N ARG A 33 -13.96 1.71 15.51
CA ARG A 33 -14.99 0.71 15.20
C ARG A 33 -16.03 0.68 16.32
N VAL A 34 -17.32 0.72 15.96
CA VAL A 34 -18.47 0.59 16.89
C VAL A 34 -18.27 -0.51 17.93
N ALA A 35 -17.91 -1.72 17.48
CA ALA A 35 -17.72 -2.86 18.39
C ALA A 35 -16.58 -2.66 19.42
N LYS A 36 -15.51 -1.94 19.05
CA LYS A 36 -14.41 -1.63 19.98
C LYS A 36 -14.84 -0.59 21.02
N VAL A 37 -15.52 0.46 20.59
CA VAL A 37 -16.03 1.50 21.49
C VAL A 37 -17.07 0.90 22.44
N ALA A 38 -18.05 0.15 21.92
CA ALA A 38 -19.07 -0.51 22.74
C ALA A 38 -18.47 -1.55 23.72
N ALA A 39 -17.42 -2.28 23.32
CA ALA A 39 -16.72 -3.19 24.22
C ALA A 39 -16.01 -2.44 25.36
N ALA A 40 -15.32 -1.34 25.06
CA ALA A 40 -14.70 -0.49 26.07
C ALA A 40 -15.76 0.12 27.00
N MET A 41 -16.85 0.65 26.45
CA MET A 41 -17.98 1.17 27.23
C MET A 41 -18.53 0.13 28.20
N ARG A 42 -18.77 -1.12 27.74
CA ARG A 42 -19.22 -2.21 28.61
C ARG A 42 -18.19 -2.57 29.69
N TRP A 43 -16.90 -2.61 29.34
CA TRP A 43 -15.82 -2.90 30.29
C TRP A 43 -15.76 -1.86 31.43
N HIS A 44 -16.05 -0.60 31.12
CA HIS A 44 -16.08 0.49 32.09
C HIS A 44 -17.48 0.76 32.70
N GLY A 45 -18.45 -0.16 32.51
CA GLY A 45 -19.78 -0.05 33.12
C GLY A 45 -20.65 1.07 32.56
N ILE A 46 -20.38 1.55 31.34
CA ILE A 46 -21.19 2.58 30.68
C ILE A 46 -22.39 1.89 30.03
N GLU A 47 -23.58 2.20 30.52
CA GLU A 47 -24.84 1.58 30.09
C GLU A 47 -25.62 2.44 29.08
N GLY A 48 -25.40 3.76 29.09
CA GLY A 48 -26.09 4.72 28.24
C GLY A 48 -25.44 4.93 26.87
N PRO A 49 -26.22 5.29 25.84
CA PRO A 49 -25.67 5.60 24.53
C PRO A 49 -24.77 6.84 24.61
N LEU A 50 -23.59 6.76 23.98
CA LEU A 50 -22.74 7.93 23.81
C LEU A 50 -23.35 8.86 22.75
N ASP A 51 -23.36 10.16 23.02
CA ASP A 51 -23.82 11.18 22.07
C ASP A 51 -22.66 11.71 21.20
N VAL A 52 -22.99 12.06 19.95
CA VAL A 52 -22.03 12.55 18.95
C VAL A 52 -21.49 13.93 19.33
N ALA A 53 -22.32 14.81 19.91
CA ALA A 53 -21.85 16.13 20.30
C ALA A 53 -20.80 16.01 21.41
N THR A 54 -21.04 15.13 22.38
CA THR A 54 -20.06 14.82 23.44
C THR A 54 -18.74 14.29 22.87
N ALA A 55 -18.79 13.29 21.99
CA ALA A 55 -17.59 12.78 21.32
C ALA A 55 -16.81 13.87 20.55
N ARG A 56 -17.52 14.81 19.91
CA ARG A 56 -16.88 15.95 19.22
C ARG A 56 -16.30 16.98 20.19
N ARG A 57 -16.94 17.23 21.33
CA ARG A 57 -16.40 18.14 22.36
C ARG A 57 -15.09 17.60 22.93
N TRP A 58 -15.01 16.30 23.20
CA TRP A 58 -13.77 15.60 23.57
C TRP A 58 -12.65 15.84 22.55
N LEU A 59 -12.92 15.56 21.26
CA LEU A 59 -11.90 15.71 20.21
C LEU A 59 -11.49 17.15 19.94
N ARG A 60 -12.36 18.13 20.26
CA ARG A 60 -12.05 19.56 20.16
C ARG A 60 -11.35 20.11 21.41
N GLY A 61 -11.13 19.28 22.43
CA GLY A 61 -10.57 19.71 23.72
C GLY A 61 -11.51 20.63 24.51
N LEU A 62 -12.80 20.64 24.20
CA LEU A 62 -13.82 21.42 24.92
C LEU A 62 -14.25 20.72 26.22
N GLU A 63 -14.02 19.41 26.30
CA GLU A 63 -14.22 18.59 27.48
C GLU A 63 -13.05 17.59 27.59
N PRO A 64 -12.64 17.22 28.82
CA PRO A 64 -11.63 16.18 29.00
C PRO A 64 -12.13 14.85 28.44
N ILE A 65 -11.24 14.17 27.71
CA ILE A 65 -11.53 12.83 27.20
C ILE A 65 -11.43 11.84 28.37
N PRO A 66 -12.44 10.98 28.59
CA PRO A 66 -12.33 9.93 29.59
C PRO A 66 -11.15 8.99 29.30
N ASP A 67 -10.45 8.54 30.35
CA ASP A 67 -9.23 7.71 30.21
C ASP A 67 -9.43 6.49 29.32
N TRP A 68 -10.55 5.78 29.49
CA TRP A 68 -10.87 4.61 28.66
C TRP A 68 -10.94 4.93 27.15
N CYS A 69 -11.42 6.13 26.81
CA CYS A 69 -11.53 6.58 25.44
C CYS A 69 -10.18 7.10 24.94
N ALA A 70 -9.41 7.77 25.79
CA ALA A 70 -8.06 8.23 25.48
C ALA A 70 -7.12 7.05 25.17
N GLU A 71 -7.14 5.99 25.98
CA GLU A 71 -6.39 4.75 25.74
C GLU A 71 -6.78 4.09 24.43
N LEU A 72 -8.08 4.03 24.14
CA LEU A 72 -8.59 3.43 22.91
C LEU A 72 -8.15 4.22 21.66
N LEU A 73 -8.16 5.56 21.73
CA LEU A 73 -7.67 6.44 20.68
C LEU A 73 -6.16 6.29 20.49
N ALA A 74 -5.39 6.20 21.58
CA ALA A 74 -3.95 5.98 21.54
C ALA A 74 -3.59 4.63 20.90
N GLU A 75 -4.29 3.55 21.26
CA GLU A 75 -4.12 2.23 20.66
C GLU A 75 -4.42 2.26 19.15
N ALA A 76 -5.50 2.94 18.75
CA ALA A 76 -5.87 3.06 17.35
C ALA A 76 -4.84 3.88 16.55
N ALA A 77 -4.34 4.99 17.11
CA ALA A 77 -3.28 5.79 16.53
C ALA A 77 -1.99 4.99 16.36
N ALA A 78 -1.56 4.26 17.39
CA ALA A 78 -0.37 3.41 17.34
C ALA A 78 -0.48 2.33 16.25
N ARG A 79 -1.63 1.66 16.14
CA ARG A 79 -1.87 0.66 15.10
C ARG A 79 -1.91 1.27 13.70
N SER A 80 -2.47 2.47 13.56
CA SER A 80 -2.49 3.20 12.28
C SER A 80 -1.07 3.56 11.86
N ALA A 81 -0.28 4.13 12.77
CA ALA A 81 1.12 4.46 12.55
C ALA A 81 1.95 3.23 12.17
N GLN A 82 1.78 2.11 12.87
CA GLN A 82 2.47 0.86 12.57
C GLN A 82 2.13 0.35 11.16
N ARG A 83 0.86 0.42 10.75
CA ARG A 83 0.43 0.02 9.40
C ARG A 83 1.01 0.95 8.33
N ALA A 84 1.00 2.24 8.58
CA ALA A 84 1.58 3.23 7.67
C ALA A 84 3.09 3.01 7.51
N ALA A 85 3.81 2.81 8.62
CA ALA A 85 5.23 2.51 8.62
C ALA A 85 5.54 1.21 7.87
N ARG A 86 4.76 0.13 8.12
CA ARG A 86 4.90 -1.13 7.40
C ARG A 86 4.70 -0.95 5.89
N LYS A 87 3.63 -0.28 5.48
CA LYS A 87 3.36 -0.01 4.05
C LYS A 87 4.50 0.79 3.41
N ARG A 88 5.03 1.77 4.13
CA ARG A 88 6.18 2.58 3.67
C ARG A 88 7.44 1.73 3.53
N ASN A 89 7.71 0.83 4.47
CA ASN A 89 8.86 -0.07 4.39
C ASN A 89 8.72 -1.06 3.24
N GLU A 90 7.54 -1.66 3.06
CA GLU A 90 7.25 -2.54 1.92
C GLU A 90 7.49 -1.83 0.58
N GLN A 91 7.09 -0.55 0.47
CA GLN A 91 7.35 0.27 -0.71
C GLN A 91 8.86 0.52 -0.92
N ILE A 92 9.59 0.88 0.15
CA ILE A 92 11.04 1.13 0.08
C ILE A 92 11.77 -0.16 -0.33
N GLU A 93 11.42 -1.30 0.24
CA GLU A 93 12.02 -2.59 -0.09
C GLU A 93 11.77 -2.98 -1.55
N PHE A 94 10.55 -2.72 -2.05
CA PHE A 94 10.21 -2.93 -3.45
C PHE A 94 11.06 -2.04 -4.37
N GLU A 95 11.11 -0.72 -4.11
CA GLU A 95 11.90 0.24 -4.89
C GLU A 95 13.39 -0.10 -4.87
N HIS A 96 13.94 -0.42 -3.69
CA HIS A 96 15.33 -0.81 -3.53
C HIS A 96 15.65 -2.09 -4.33
N THR A 97 14.78 -3.10 -4.26
CA THR A 97 14.95 -4.34 -5.03
C THR A 97 14.91 -4.08 -6.54
N LEU A 98 14.00 -3.21 -6.98
CA LEU A 98 13.90 -2.79 -8.37
C LEU A 98 15.17 -2.05 -8.83
N LEU A 99 15.69 -1.12 -8.04
CA LEU A 99 16.91 -0.38 -8.36
C LEU A 99 18.14 -1.30 -8.47
N LEU A 100 18.30 -2.23 -7.52
CA LEU A 100 19.37 -3.23 -7.59
C LEU A 100 19.26 -4.10 -8.84
N ARG A 101 18.03 -4.44 -9.24
CA ARG A 101 17.76 -5.19 -10.45
C ARG A 101 18.11 -4.40 -11.71
N ILE A 102 17.66 -3.15 -11.81
CA ILE A 102 17.99 -2.24 -12.91
C ILE A 102 19.51 -2.09 -13.02
N ALA A 103 20.19 -1.77 -11.92
CA ALA A 103 21.65 -1.64 -11.87
C ALA A 103 22.39 -2.93 -12.26
N ARG A 104 21.81 -4.10 -11.97
CA ARG A 104 22.35 -5.37 -12.46
C ARG A 104 22.16 -5.53 -13.97
N VAL A 105 20.97 -5.21 -14.52
CA VAL A 105 20.68 -5.33 -15.95
C VAL A 105 21.60 -4.42 -16.76
N TYR A 106 21.73 -3.14 -16.37
CA TYR A 106 22.67 -2.22 -17.03
C TYR A 106 24.11 -2.74 -17.01
N ARG A 107 24.60 -3.23 -15.86
CA ARG A 107 25.94 -3.85 -15.80
C ARG A 107 26.07 -5.07 -16.71
N LEU A 108 25.02 -5.89 -16.84
CA LEU A 108 25.06 -7.06 -17.72
C LEU A 108 25.05 -6.66 -19.20
N LEU A 109 24.26 -5.65 -19.56
CA LEU A 109 24.21 -5.07 -20.91
C LEU A 109 25.58 -4.51 -21.30
N GLU A 110 26.15 -3.63 -20.49
CA GLU A 110 27.44 -2.97 -20.72
C GLU A 110 28.61 -3.96 -20.81
N ASN A 111 28.69 -4.92 -19.88
CA ASN A 111 29.88 -5.78 -19.77
C ASN A 111 29.93 -6.91 -20.82
N GLY A 112 29.04 -6.96 -21.80
CA GLY A 112 29.04 -8.03 -22.82
C GLY A 112 28.77 -9.43 -22.24
N ASN A 113 28.43 -9.54 -20.95
CA ASN A 113 28.54 -10.81 -20.22
C ASN A 113 27.50 -11.83 -20.72
N ARG A 114 27.92 -13.07 -20.98
CA ARG A 114 27.09 -14.18 -21.51
C ARG A 114 26.12 -14.77 -20.50
N ARG A 115 26.11 -14.29 -19.25
CA ARG A 115 25.11 -14.72 -18.25
C ARG A 115 23.72 -14.38 -18.77
N ARG A 116 22.83 -15.38 -18.79
CA ARG A 116 21.45 -15.23 -19.28
C ARG A 116 20.71 -14.22 -18.40
N PHE A 117 20.06 -13.25 -19.04
CA PHE A 117 18.98 -12.49 -18.42
C PHE A 117 17.91 -13.48 -17.97
N ARG A 118 17.35 -13.26 -16.78
CA ARG A 118 16.16 -14.01 -16.35
C ARG A 118 14.94 -13.42 -17.05
N ASP A 119 13.85 -14.17 -17.16
CA ASP A 119 12.63 -13.70 -17.82
C ASP A 119 12.18 -12.34 -17.30
N ALA A 120 12.13 -12.18 -15.98
CA ALA A 120 11.70 -10.92 -15.41
C ALA A 120 12.75 -9.78 -15.56
N ASP A 121 14.01 -10.08 -15.94
CA ASP A 121 15.01 -9.06 -16.28
C ASP A 121 14.77 -8.51 -17.71
N MET A 122 14.05 -9.26 -18.56
CA MET A 122 13.75 -8.87 -19.94
C MET A 122 12.80 -7.68 -20.05
N ASP A 123 11.95 -7.44 -19.05
CA ASP A 123 11.10 -6.24 -19.02
C ASP A 123 11.97 -4.97 -19.03
N ILE A 124 13.01 -4.93 -18.21
CA ILE A 124 13.96 -3.80 -18.14
C ILE A 124 14.78 -3.72 -19.43
N VAL A 125 15.20 -4.85 -20.01
CA VAL A 125 15.91 -4.86 -21.29
C VAL A 125 15.03 -4.27 -22.40
N THR A 126 13.75 -4.62 -22.41
CA THR A 126 12.76 -4.11 -23.37
C THR A 126 12.54 -2.61 -23.20
N ASP A 127 12.44 -2.12 -21.96
CA ASP A 127 12.32 -0.68 -21.69
C ASP A 127 13.55 0.10 -22.19
N VAL A 128 14.75 -0.43 -21.97
CA VAL A 128 16.00 0.16 -22.49
C VAL A 128 16.03 0.14 -24.00
N ALA A 129 15.67 -0.98 -24.64
CA ALA A 129 15.59 -1.08 -26.09
C ALA A 129 14.57 -0.10 -26.68
N LEU A 130 13.40 0.05 -26.06
CA LEU A 130 12.35 0.97 -26.49
C LEU A 130 12.80 2.43 -26.36
N ALA A 131 13.50 2.78 -25.28
CA ALA A 131 14.07 4.11 -25.11
C ALA A 131 15.12 4.40 -26.18
N ALA A 132 16.05 3.49 -26.41
CA ALA A 132 17.09 3.62 -27.44
C ALA A 132 16.49 3.72 -28.86
N TRP A 133 15.50 2.89 -29.17
CA TRP A 133 14.80 2.93 -30.47
C TRP A 133 14.11 4.28 -30.69
N ARG A 134 13.49 4.87 -29.66
CA ARG A 134 12.90 6.21 -29.76
C ARG A 134 13.92 7.31 -30.03
N GLU A 135 15.14 7.19 -29.50
CA GLU A 135 16.23 8.12 -29.82
C GLU A 135 16.66 7.98 -31.29
N LEU A 136 16.79 6.75 -31.79
CA LEU A 136 17.08 6.49 -33.21
C LEU A 136 15.99 7.10 -34.13
N MET A 137 14.72 6.92 -33.77
CA MET A 137 13.59 7.51 -34.52
C MET A 137 13.57 9.05 -34.48
N ARG A 138 14.30 9.67 -33.56
CA ARG A 138 14.52 11.13 -33.52
C ARG A 138 15.72 11.59 -34.35
N GLY A 139 16.41 10.66 -35.01
CA GLY A 139 17.59 10.94 -35.85
C GLY A 139 18.92 10.93 -35.09
N VAL A 140 18.96 10.37 -33.87
CA VAL A 140 20.24 10.13 -33.17
C VAL A 140 21.02 9.05 -33.91
N ASP A 141 22.30 9.30 -34.15
CA ASP A 141 23.20 8.34 -34.80
C ASP A 141 23.39 7.09 -33.90
N PRO A 142 23.32 5.86 -34.44
CA PRO A 142 23.55 4.63 -33.67
C PRO A 142 24.87 4.60 -32.89
N SER A 143 25.92 5.24 -33.40
CA SER A 143 27.23 5.35 -32.73
C SER A 143 27.20 6.22 -31.47
N ALA A 144 26.17 7.05 -31.29
CA ALA A 144 25.96 7.85 -30.09
C ALA A 144 25.28 7.07 -28.96
N LEU A 145 24.72 5.88 -29.25
CA LEU A 145 24.15 5.01 -28.23
C LEU A 145 25.24 4.30 -27.43
N SER A 146 24.95 4.02 -26.16
CA SER A 146 25.83 3.20 -25.31
C SER A 146 25.89 1.75 -25.79
N ASN A 147 26.96 1.04 -25.42
CA ASN A 147 27.08 -0.39 -25.71
C ASN A 147 25.92 -1.20 -25.12
N GLY A 148 25.42 -0.80 -23.95
CA GLY A 148 24.28 -1.41 -23.32
C GLY A 148 22.98 -1.22 -24.12
N GLU A 149 22.73 -0.03 -24.65
CA GLU A 149 21.56 0.28 -25.48
C GLU A 149 21.58 -0.46 -26.81
N LEU A 150 22.72 -0.43 -27.53
CA LEU A 150 22.89 -1.20 -28.76
C LEU A 150 22.66 -2.69 -28.54
N ARG A 151 23.07 -3.20 -27.38
CA ARG A 151 22.84 -4.61 -27.04
C ARG A 151 21.40 -4.88 -26.66
N ALA A 152 20.73 -3.98 -25.95
CA ALA A 152 19.31 -4.12 -25.64
C ALA A 152 18.48 -4.20 -26.93
N LEU A 153 18.75 -3.32 -27.91
CA LEU A 153 18.13 -3.36 -29.23
C LEU A 153 18.30 -4.74 -29.90
N ARG A 154 19.54 -5.24 -29.96
CA ARG A 154 19.84 -6.56 -30.55
C ARG A 154 19.14 -7.71 -29.82
N LEU A 155 19.04 -7.65 -28.48
CA LEU A 155 18.32 -8.65 -27.68
C LEU A 155 16.81 -8.63 -27.94
N CYS A 156 16.27 -7.48 -28.33
CA CYS A 156 14.89 -7.28 -28.74
C CYS A 156 14.69 -7.42 -30.26
N ALA A 157 15.69 -7.94 -30.99
CA ALA A 157 15.68 -8.14 -32.44
C ALA A 157 15.47 -6.84 -33.27
N ILE A 158 15.89 -5.69 -32.74
CA ILE A 158 15.90 -4.41 -33.46
C ILE A 158 17.30 -4.18 -34.03
N ASP A 159 17.40 -3.94 -35.34
CA ASP A 159 18.65 -3.54 -35.99
C ASP A 159 18.89 -2.04 -35.78
N PRO A 160 19.94 -1.62 -35.05
CA PRO A 160 20.22 -0.21 -34.83
C PRO A 160 20.60 0.54 -36.13
N GLU A 161 21.08 -0.15 -37.18
CA GLU A 161 21.42 0.48 -38.47
C GLU A 161 20.17 0.66 -39.36
N HIS A 162 19.12 -0.13 -39.13
CA HIS A 162 17.86 -0.09 -39.87
C HIS A 162 16.67 -0.17 -38.90
N PRO A 163 16.43 0.88 -38.09
CA PRO A 163 15.41 0.86 -37.03
C PRO A 163 13.96 0.86 -37.55
N GLU A 164 13.75 1.00 -38.87
CA GLU A 164 12.44 1.01 -39.54
C GLU A 164 11.92 -0.37 -39.97
N GLY A 165 12.62 -1.46 -39.59
CA GLY A 165 12.36 -2.85 -40.01
C GLY A 165 10.92 -3.25 -40.29
#